data_AF-A0A7W5X258-F1
#
_entry.id   AF-A0A7W5X258-F1
#
_cell.length_a   1.000
_cell.length_b   1.000
_cell.length_c   1.000
_cell.angle_alpha   90.00
_cell.angle_beta   90.00
_cell.angle_gamma   90.00
#
_symmetry.space_group_name_H-M   'P 1'
#
loop_
_entity.id
_entity.type
_entity.pdbx_description
1 polymer ?
#
loop_
_entity_poly.entity_id
_entity_poly.type
_entity_poly.pdbx_seq_one_letter_code
_entity_poly.pdbx_strand_id
1 'polypeptide(L)'
;MLLALVIAMQVATSGTPEIAHPDQAQLDAMSTECRTPQKWLKHAGGDEIRFKPARNAKYEKVDCLLAQLRKSRFPMNLGFIGNEALPESEKK
;
A
#
# COMPACT_ATOMS: atom_id res chain seq x y z
N MET A 1 50.32 -16.66 28.44
CA MET A 1 49.87 -15.25 28.44
C MET A 1 49.80 -14.83 26.98
N LEU A 2 48.69 -15.06 26.25
CA LEU A 2 47.39 -14.38 26.25
C LEU A 2 47.48 -12.90 25.83
N LEU A 3 46.56 -12.52 24.92
CA LEU A 3 46.21 -11.21 24.33
C LEU A 3 46.96 -10.82 23.04
N ALA A 4 46.30 -10.41 21.96
CA ALA A 4 44.87 -10.36 21.67
C ALA A 4 44.69 -10.21 20.14
N LEU A 5 43.87 -11.10 19.57
CA LEU A 5 43.31 -10.96 18.23
C LEU A 5 42.34 -9.76 18.27
N VAL A 6 42.64 -8.67 17.57
CA VAL A 6 41.68 -7.56 17.42
C VAL A 6 40.71 -7.93 16.30
N ILE A 7 39.58 -8.54 16.68
CA ILE A 7 38.49 -8.90 15.76
C ILE A 7 37.72 -7.63 15.42
N ALA A 8 37.54 -7.41 14.12
CA ALA A 8 36.83 -6.31 13.52
C ALA A 8 35.38 -6.20 14.02
N MET A 9 35.04 -5.12 14.72
CA MET A 9 33.66 -4.67 14.89
C MET A 9 33.27 -3.81 13.68
N GLN A 10 32.92 -4.46 12.57
CA GLN A 10 32.11 -3.82 11.54
C GLN A 10 30.69 -3.81 12.06
N VAL A 11 30.29 -2.73 12.73
CA VAL A 11 28.87 -2.48 13.05
C VAL A 11 28.21 -2.16 11.71
N ALA A 12 27.72 -3.20 11.03
CA ALA A 12 26.77 -3.02 9.95
C ALA A 12 25.52 -2.40 10.59
N THR A 13 25.39 -1.08 10.51
CA THR A 13 24.11 -0.41 10.77
C THR A 13 23.19 -0.77 9.62
N SER A 14 22.60 -1.96 9.68
CA SER A 14 21.42 -2.28 8.90
C SER A 14 20.32 -1.34 9.40
N GLY A 15 20.23 -0.16 8.80
CA GLY A 15 19.08 0.71 8.97
C GLY A 15 17.86 -0.14 8.67
N THR A 16 16.94 -0.23 9.64
CA THR A 16 15.66 -0.90 9.43
C THR A 16 15.08 -0.35 8.13
N PRO A 17 14.71 -1.20 7.14
CA PRO A 17 14.09 -0.70 5.94
C PRO A 17 12.86 0.09 6.36
N GLU A 18 12.89 1.40 6.14
CA GLU A 18 11.75 2.26 6.39
C GLU A 18 10.63 1.73 5.50
N ILE A 19 9.57 1.22 6.12
CA ILE A 19 8.44 0.70 5.36
C ILE A 19 7.84 1.90 4.63
N ALA A 20 7.93 1.89 3.30
CA ALA A 20 7.39 2.95 2.49
C ALA A 20 5.86 2.94 2.60
N HIS A 21 5.31 3.97 3.23
CA HIS A 21 3.88 4.19 3.34
C HIS A 21 3.35 4.75 2.01
N PRO A 22 2.07 4.51 1.68
CA PRO A 22 1.49 5.05 0.46
C PRO A 22 1.42 6.58 0.53
N ASP A 23 1.89 7.25 -0.53
CA ASP A 23 1.67 8.68 -0.74
C ASP A 23 0.78 8.95 -1.98
N GLN A 24 0.20 10.14 -2.06
CA GLN A 24 -0.72 10.48 -3.15
C GLN A 24 -0.03 10.49 -4.54
N ALA A 25 1.24 10.89 -4.63
CA ALA A 25 1.95 10.97 -5.91
C ALA A 25 2.18 9.57 -6.51
N GLN A 26 2.48 8.58 -5.67
CA GLN A 26 2.56 7.18 -6.07
C GLN A 26 1.21 6.65 -6.58
N LEU A 27 0.11 6.96 -5.88
CA LEU A 27 -1.24 6.57 -6.32
C LEU A 27 -1.65 7.24 -7.65
N ASP A 28 -1.25 8.49 -7.85
CA ASP A 28 -1.50 9.23 -9.09
C ASP A 28 -0.68 8.66 -10.27
N ALA A 29 0.54 8.17 -10.01
CA ALA A 29 1.35 7.47 -10.99
C ALA A 29 0.70 6.14 -11.42
N MET A 30 0.16 5.35 -10.47
CA MET A 30 -0.60 4.13 -10.78
C MET A 30 -1.85 4.44 -11.61
N SER A 31 -2.55 5.53 -11.29
CA SER A 31 -3.72 5.98 -12.04
C SER A 31 -3.35 6.35 -13.49
N THR A 32 -2.22 7.02 -13.67
CA THR A 32 -1.66 7.35 -14.99
C THR A 32 -1.35 6.08 -15.79
N GLU A 33 -0.64 5.12 -15.18
CA GLU A 33 -0.27 3.84 -15.79
C GLU A 33 -1.50 3.06 -16.26
N CYS A 34 -2.53 2.97 -15.41
CA CYS A 34 -3.77 2.28 -15.74
C CYS A 34 -4.71 3.09 -16.64
N ARG A 35 -4.36 4.33 -16.98
CA ARG A 35 -5.20 5.29 -17.72
C ARG A 35 -6.58 5.45 -17.08
N THR A 36 -6.59 5.67 -15.76
CA THR A 36 -7.79 5.90 -14.95
C THR A 36 -7.78 7.29 -14.33
N PRO A 37 -8.95 7.85 -13.96
CA PRO A 37 -8.99 9.12 -13.25
C PRO A 37 -8.27 9.01 -11.89
N GLN A 38 -7.34 9.94 -11.62
CA GLN A 38 -6.60 10.01 -10.33
C GLN A 38 -7.52 10.09 -9.11
N LYS A 39 -8.72 10.68 -9.27
CA LYS A 39 -9.73 10.74 -8.20
C LYS A 39 -10.23 9.38 -7.72
N TRP A 40 -9.94 8.28 -8.42
CA TRP A 40 -10.31 6.94 -7.98
C TRP A 40 -9.45 6.45 -6.83
N LEU A 41 -8.21 6.92 -6.69
CA LEU A 41 -7.33 6.59 -5.58
C LEU A 41 -7.03 7.82 -4.74
N LYS A 42 -7.32 7.74 -3.45
CA LYS A 42 -6.98 8.79 -2.49
C LYS A 42 -6.29 8.22 -1.28
N HIS A 43 -5.16 8.81 -0.91
CA HIS A 43 -4.55 8.60 0.38
C HIS A 43 -5.40 9.27 1.46
N ALA A 44 -5.87 8.49 2.43
CA ALA A 44 -6.73 8.96 3.50
C ALA A 44 -5.96 9.17 4.83
N GLY A 45 -4.64 8.93 4.83
CA GLY A 45 -3.76 9.05 5.98
C GLY A 45 -3.21 7.69 6.42
N GLY A 46 -1.97 7.67 6.93
CA GLY A 46 -1.29 6.42 7.29
C GLY A 46 -1.28 5.41 6.14
N ASP A 47 -1.82 4.23 6.39
CA ASP A 47 -1.92 3.13 5.42
C ASP A 47 -3.31 3.03 4.75
N GLU A 48 -4.20 4.01 4.97
CA GLU A 48 -5.55 3.98 4.39
C GLU A 48 -5.55 4.52 2.95
N ILE A 49 -5.97 3.67 2.02
CA ILE A 49 -6.19 4.05 0.61
C ILE A 49 -7.67 3.89 0.29
N ARG A 50 -8.31 4.98 -0.10
CA ARG A 50 -9.70 4.97 -0.60
C ARG A 50 -9.71 4.70 -2.09
N PHE A 51 -10.24 3.55 -2.46
CA PHE A 51 -10.42 3.16 -3.85
C PHE A 51 -11.90 3.27 -4.25
N LYS A 52 -12.21 4.24 -5.11
CA LYS A 52 -13.59 4.54 -5.55
C LYS A 52 -13.69 4.66 -7.08
N PRO A 53 -13.77 3.54 -7.81
CA PRO A 53 -14.10 3.55 -9.23
C PRO A 53 -15.46 4.19 -9.53
N ALA A 54 -15.67 4.61 -10.77
CA ALA A 54 -17.00 4.99 -11.23
C ALA A 54 -17.93 3.76 -11.27
N ARG A 55 -19.24 3.95 -11.08
CA ARG A 55 -20.22 2.86 -11.11
C ARG A 55 -20.22 2.05 -12.43
N ASN A 56 -19.86 2.71 -13.53
CA ASN A 56 -19.75 2.13 -14.87
C ASN A 56 -18.29 1.90 -15.30
N ALA A 57 -17.35 1.86 -14.36
CA ALA A 57 -15.96 1.57 -14.63
C ALA A 57 -15.82 0.25 -15.39
N LYS A 58 -14.97 0.25 -16.42
CA LYS A 58 -14.59 -0.99 -17.11
C LYS A 58 -13.79 -1.87 -16.16
N TYR A 59 -14.09 -3.15 -16.11
CA TYR A 59 -13.49 -4.09 -15.16
C TYR A 59 -11.97 -4.13 -15.28
N GLU A 60 -11.44 -4.11 -16.51
CA GLU A 60 -10.01 -4.18 -16.80
C GLU A 60 -9.24 -2.98 -16.22
N LYS A 61 -9.91 -1.83 -16.05
CA LYS A 61 -9.34 -0.65 -15.42
C LYS A 61 -9.26 -0.78 -13.91
N VAL A 62 -10.28 -1.38 -13.31
CA VAL A 62 -10.31 -1.67 -11.87
C VAL A 62 -9.24 -2.71 -11.53
N ASP A 63 -9.17 -3.79 -12.32
CA ASP A 63 -8.18 -4.86 -12.17
C ASP A 63 -6.75 -4.33 -12.29
N CYS A 64 -6.48 -3.46 -13.28
CA CYS A 64 -5.16 -2.83 -13.42
C CYS A 64 -4.72 -2.09 -12.15
N LEU A 65 -5.60 -1.27 -11.55
CA LEU A 65 -5.25 -0.53 -10.33
C LEU A 65 -5.01 -1.46 -9.15
N LEU A 66 -5.83 -2.48 -8.97
CA LEU A 66 -5.64 -3.49 -7.93
C LEU A 66 -4.30 -4.24 -8.12
N ALA A 67 -3.92 -4.53 -9.37
CA ALA A 67 -2.64 -5.14 -9.68
C ALA A 67 -1.46 -4.22 -9.34
N GLN A 68 -1.55 -2.92 -9.62
CA GLN A 68 -0.52 -1.93 -9.27
C GLN A 68 -0.39 -1.76 -7.74
N LEU A 69 -1.52 -1.64 -7.04
CA LEU A 69 -1.56 -1.56 -5.57
C LEU A 69 -0.92 -2.81 -4.94
N ARG A 70 -1.25 -4.01 -5.45
CA ARG A 70 -0.62 -5.25 -4.98
C ARG A 70 0.88 -5.28 -5.26
N LYS A 71 1.31 -4.78 -6.42
CA LYS A 71 2.73 -4.75 -6.83
C LYS A 71 3.56 -3.80 -5.98
N SER A 72 2.97 -2.71 -5.49
CA SER A 72 3.69 -1.71 -4.71
C SER A 72 4.14 -2.21 -3.33
N ARG A 73 3.48 -3.25 -2.81
CA ARG A 73 3.76 -3.83 -1.48
C ARG A 73 3.66 -2.81 -0.34
N PHE A 74 2.92 -1.71 -0.51
CA PHE A 74 2.68 -0.80 0.60
C PHE A 74 1.91 -1.55 1.70
N PRO A 75 2.21 -1.30 2.99
CA PRO A 75 1.23 -1.58 4.02
C PRO A 75 -0.02 -0.77 3.67
N MET A 76 -1.15 -1.45 3.46
CA MET A 76 -2.39 -0.76 3.09
C MET A 76 -3.63 -1.47 3.61
N ASN A 77 -4.58 -0.67 4.08
CA ASN A 77 -5.94 -1.10 4.39
C ASN A 77 -6.83 -0.80 3.18
N LEU A 78 -7.23 -1.83 2.45
CA LEU A 78 -8.15 -1.73 1.32
C LEU A 78 -9.55 -2.19 1.74
N GLY A 79 -10.50 -1.26 1.74
CA GLY A 79 -11.92 -1.54 1.95
C GLY A 79 -12.72 -1.34 0.67
N PHE A 80 -13.60 -2.28 0.34
CA PHE A 80 -14.62 -2.11 -0.71
C PHE A 80 -15.92 -1.66 -0.06
N ILE A 81 -16.36 -0.43 -0.37
CA ILE A 81 -17.61 0.12 0.14
C ILE A 81 -18.79 -0.68 -0.43
N GLY A 82 -19.70 -1.16 0.42
CA GLY A 82 -20.88 -1.96 0.05
C GLY A 82 -20.69 -3.48 0.12
N ASN A 83 -19.52 -3.95 0.56
CA ASN A 83 -19.26 -5.35 0.89
C ASN A 83 -18.57 -5.49 2.25
N GLU A 84 -18.80 -4.51 3.13
CA GLU A 84 -18.32 -4.56 4.51
C GLU A 84 -19.02 -5.72 5.24
N ALA A 85 -18.26 -6.50 5.99
CA ALA A 85 -18.88 -7.44 6.92
C ALA A 85 -19.69 -6.64 7.94
N LEU A 86 -20.97 -7.00 8.15
CA LEU A 86 -21.75 -6.44 9.25
C LEU A 86 -20.96 -6.66 10.55
N PRO A 87 -20.86 -5.64 11.41
CA PRO A 87 -20.27 -5.84 12.73
C PRO A 87 -21.01 -6.97 13.45
N GLU A 88 -20.30 -7.77 14.25
CA GLU A 88 -20.88 -8.92 14.97
C GLU A 88 -22.14 -8.53 15.76
N SER A 89 -22.21 -7.30 16.26
CA SER A 89 -23.37 -6.74 16.95
C SER A 89 -24.64 -6.60 16.11
N GLU A 90 -24.52 -6.64 14.78
CA GLU A 90 -25.61 -6.46 13.81
C GLU A 90 -25.92 -7.76 13.03
N LYS A 91 -25.23 -8.86 13.34
CA LYS A 91 -25.57 -10.18 12.80
C LYS A 91 -26.74 -10.75 13.60
N LYS A 92 -27.91 -10.84 12.97
CA LYS A 92 -29.17 -11.30 13.58
C LYS A 92 -29.30 -12.82 13.58
#